data_AF-A0A8T6SFH4-F1
#
_entry.id   AF-A0A8T6SFH4-F1
#
_cell.length_a   1.000
_cell.length_b   1.000
_cell.length_c   1.000
_cell.angle_alpha   90.00
_cell.angle_beta   90.00
_cell.angle_gamma   90.00
#
_symmetry.space_group_name_H-M   'P 1'
#
loop_
_entity.id
_entity.type
_entity.pdbx_description
1 polymer ?
#
loop_
_entity_poly.entity_id
_entity_poly.type
_entity_poly.pdbx_seq_one_letter_code
_entity_poly.pdbx_strand_id
1 'polypeptide(L)' 'MPKERRRTRYDIYADIIEIIARKGVCSLTRVSYGSNLPVDRAKKTLEFLVSHGFIRE' A
#
# COMPACT_ATOMS: atom_id res chain seq x y z
N MET A 1 -21.70 -15.30 5.15
CA MET A 1 -20.58 -14.37 5.42
C MET A 1 -19.49 -14.71 4.43
N PRO A 2 -19.02 -13.81 3.54
CA PRO A 2 -17.95 -14.18 2.63
C PRO A 2 -16.74 -14.52 3.50
N LYS A 3 -16.23 -15.74 3.32
CA LYS A 3 -15.06 -16.30 4.00
C LYS A 3 -13.97 -15.22 4.02
N GLU A 4 -13.52 -14.78 5.19
CA GLU A 4 -12.43 -13.79 5.32
C GLU A 4 -11.25 -14.26 4.49
N ARG A 5 -11.13 -13.72 3.27
CA ARG A 5 -10.10 -14.10 2.34
C ARG A 5 -8.83 -13.47 2.89
N ARG A 6 -7.87 -14.31 3.30
CA ARG A 6 -6.58 -13.82 3.77
C ARG A 6 -6.03 -12.84 2.74
N ARG A 7 -5.80 -11.61 3.18
CA ARG A 7 -5.25 -10.53 2.35
C ARG A 7 -3.95 -11.01 1.72
N THR A 8 -3.92 -10.99 0.40
CA THR A 8 -2.77 -11.36 -0.41
C THR A 8 -1.84 -10.16 -0.60
N ARG A 9 -0.66 -10.40 -1.17
CA ARG A 9 0.27 -9.32 -1.54
C ARG A 9 -0.35 -8.36 -2.57
N TYR A 10 -1.18 -8.87 -3.47
CA TYR A 10 -1.82 -8.03 -4.49
C TYR A 10 -2.90 -7.12 -3.90
N ASP A 11 -3.65 -7.62 -2.90
CA ASP A 11 -4.61 -6.79 -2.17
C ASP A 11 -3.90 -5.64 -1.45
N ILE A 12 -2.72 -5.90 -0.88
CA ILE A 12 -1.87 -4.88 -0.28
C ILE A 12 -1.44 -3.82 -1.30
N TYR A 13 -1.00 -4.24 -2.49
CA TYR A 13 -0.58 -3.32 -3.54
C TYR A 13 -1.74 -2.44 -4.00
N ALA A 14 -2.90 -3.05 -4.23
CA ALA A 14 -4.12 -2.34 -4.61
C ALA A 14 -4.51 -1.28 -3.58
N ASP A 15 -4.53 -1.64 -2.28
CA ASP A 15 -4.85 -0.69 -1.21
C ASP A 15 -3.88 0.50 -1.19
N ILE A 16 -2.57 0.25 -1.32
CA ILE A 16 -1.56 1.32 -1.31
C ILE A 16 -1.73 2.24 -2.52
N ILE A 17 -1.91 1.69 -3.72
CA ILE A 17 -2.13 2.45 -4.95
C ILE A 17 -3.42 3.27 -4.84
N GLU A 18 -4.49 2.69 -4.29
CA GLU A 18 -5.76 3.40 -4.08
C GLU A 18 -5.62 4.57 -3.10
N ILE A 19 -4.91 4.38 -1.99
CA ILE A 19 -4.66 5.45 -1.01
C ILE A 19 -3.93 6.61 -1.66
N ILE A 20 -2.89 6.33 -2.43
CA ILE A 20 -2.09 7.34 -3.13
C ILE A 20 -2.93 8.02 -4.21
N ALA A 21 -3.68 7.26 -5.03
CA ALA A 21 -4.51 7.81 -6.08
C ALA A 21 -5.61 8.75 -5.55
N ARG A 22 -6.20 8.43 -4.40
CA ARG A 22 -7.25 9.26 -3.78
C ARG A 22 -6.72 10.51 -3.08
N LYS A 23 -5.53 10.44 -2.47
CA LYS A 23 -5.01 11.49 -1.60
C LYS A 23 -3.86 12.30 -2.22
N GLY A 24 -3.30 11.84 -3.34
CA GLY A 24 -2.08 12.40 -3.92
C GLY A 24 -0.88 12.12 -3.03
N VAL A 25 -0.09 13.16 -2.75
CA VAL A 25 1.13 13.06 -1.93
C VAL A 25 0.79 12.57 -0.53
N CYS A 26 1.36 11.43 -0.13
CA CYS A 26 1.10 10.77 1.14
C CYS A 26 2.41 10.47 1.88
N SER A 27 2.42 10.70 3.19
CA SER A 27 3.53 10.25 4.03
C SER A 27 3.50 8.72 4.21
N LEU A 28 4.67 8.12 4.42
CA LEU A 28 4.83 6.70 4.73
C LEU A 28 3.89 6.23 5.86
N THR A 29 3.79 7.03 6.93
CA THR A 29 2.91 6.75 8.07
C THR A 29 1.44 6.69 7.65
N ARG A 30 0.99 7.59 6.78
CA ARG A 30 -0.40 7.60 6.30
C ARG A 30 -0.71 6.42 5.38
N VAL A 31 0.25 5.98 4.57
CA VAL A 31 0.13 4.74 3.79
C VAL A 31 0.08 3.53 4.72
N SER A 32 0.94 3.48 5.73
CA SER A 32 0.97 2.40 6.74
C SER A 32 -0.37 2.25 7.46
N TYR A 33 -0.94 3.35 7.98
CA TYR A 33 -2.26 3.33 8.62
C TYR A 33 -3.37 2.97 7.64
N GLY A 34 -3.38 3.56 6.44
CA GLY A 34 -4.43 3.32 5.46
C GLY A 34 -4.41 1.89 4.90
N SER A 35 -3.23 1.29 4.78
CA SER A 35 -3.04 -0.08 4.28
C SER A 35 -2.97 -1.11 5.40
N ASN A 36 -3.20 -0.75 6.67
CA ASN A 36 -3.09 -1.65 7.82
C ASN A 36 -1.80 -2.52 7.79
N LEU A 37 -0.66 -1.87 7.50
CA LEU A 37 0.66 -2.49 7.46
C LEU A 37 1.57 -1.86 8.51
N PRO A 38 2.48 -2.64 9.14
CA PRO A 38 3.60 -2.06 9.88
C PRO A 38 4.42 -1.14 8.98
N VAL A 39 4.94 -0.05 9.54
CA VAL A 39 5.69 1.00 8.82
C VAL A 39 6.82 0.40 7.98
N ASP A 40 7.60 -0.54 8.53
CA ASP A 40 8.69 -1.20 7.81
C ASP A 40 8.23 -1.99 6.58
N ARG A 41 7.05 -2.64 6.67
CA ARG A 41 6.47 -3.38 5.53
C ARG A 41 5.87 -2.44 4.50
N ALA A 42 5.23 -1.36 4.95
CA ALA A 42 4.74 -0.32 4.05
C ALA A 42 5.90 0.29 3.25
N LYS A 43 7.03 0.58 3.91
CA LYS A 43 8.23 1.11 3.27
C LYS A 43 8.76 0.17 2.18
N LYS A 44 9.02 -1.10 2.52
CA LYS A 44 9.49 -2.12 1.55
C LYS A 44 8.53 -2.29 0.37
N THR A 45 7.22 -2.18 0.63
CA THR A 45 6.21 -2.32 -0.42
C THR A 45 6.19 -1.09 -1.33
N LEU A 46 6.32 0.11 -0.77
CA LEU A 46 6.43 1.35 -1.54
C LEU A 46 7.69 1.34 -2.42
N GLU A 47 8.85 0.96 -1.86
CA GLU A 47 10.11 0.81 -2.62
C GLU A 47 9.94 -0.17 -3.79
N PHE A 48 9.26 -1.30 -3.57
CA PHE A 48 8.92 -2.25 -4.63
C PHE A 48 8.02 -1.62 -5.70
N LEU A 49 6.98 -0.89 -5.30
CA LEU A 49 6.05 -0.26 -6.25
C LEU A 49 6.71 0.87 -7.06
N VAL A 50 7.59 1.66 -6.44
CA VAL A 50 8.37 2.72 -7.10
C VAL A 50 9.37 2.11 -8.09
N SER A 51 10.15 1.12 -7.67
CA SER A 51 11.15 0.45 -8.53
C SER A 51 10.56 -0.21 -9.77
N HIS A 52 9.29 -0.60 -9.73
CA HIS A 52 8.57 -1.20 -10.86
C HIS A 52 7.72 -0.17 -11.64
N GLY A 53 7.75 1.11 -11.25
CA GLY A 53 7.05 2.19 -11.95
C GLY A 53 5.54 2.24 -11.71
N PHE A 54 5.02 1.56 -10.69
CA PHE A 54 3.60 1.60 -10.34
C PHE A 54 3.19 2.91 -9.67
N ILE A 55 4.11 3.52 -8.92
CA ILE A 55 3.91 4.81 -8.22
C ILE A 55 5.18 5.66 -8.31
N ARG A 56 5.07 6.95 -7.97
CA ARG A 56 6.19 7.90 -7.90
C ARG A 56 6.31 8.45 -6.48
N GLU A 57 7.54 8.67 -6.02
CA GLU A 57 7.83 9.40 -4.78
C GLU A 57 7.56 10.90 -4.92
#